data_AF-A0A5J4X8Y4-F1
#
_entry.id   AF-A0A5J4X8Y4-F1
#
_cell.length_a   1.000
_cell.length_b   1.000
_cell.length_c   1.000
_cell.angle_alpha   90.00
_cell.angle_beta   90.00
_cell.angle_gamma   90.00
#
_symmetry.space_group_name_H-M   'P 1'
#
loop_
_entity.id
_entity.type
_entity.pdbx_description
1 polymer ?
#
loop_
_entity_poly.entity_id
_entity_poly.type
_entity_poly.pdbx_seq_one_letter_code
_entity_poly.pdbx_strand_id
1 'polypeptide(L)'
;MTGPTRSGKSTRINQLVSYDTSSWNVPGPMIVAGGTESATKDFQTFGPIPLSTLNNNFHIHNLCDTQSDANIFFVDSEGTGNINEQPVRDICMGLIALLPIVCVSVSVYQGILHEDTIMQIVKQFQLNHLVSVLSFNLRMTRGFALMNRDVGYNCQSKNSTFEEIETERVKQDKKYKQIVLQKLARGNIEENKDTVIVLTQPNGSEEKYQELQMNSLRDFVVFLNRIIQQRTAISGETLLGMIEDILPNVQQIRNNEITDNIISDAFDHAVDRILTKAGNQTLQVCNIYCDNIRRMTLNQLIIGGSPTAIEGIVQEIDRIYIESLGAARAELERFKSEICQQKHTEIISTARTLVQAAADVQAVFLHGEIIESIRICAQSVRDEFIATVRAEVAAMNYPQLRSFSAVVRTENNSNANIVRQRCAERLGWIMKKVELNVHEIATNFEHDVVEYVQTGFEQGLNGRILYPHTLAEIQGGNLTVGTNITLYTRNNIQYEAIVIENGEITLPGLSAIRTSAHEEHGGKYWTSSNSPCAVSFLPNISSVQVSANVFRNEWDTKGRFNIFPWPHRLPKYHQVEKAEVSVTIPPDWIIGNIVWGGWHSIKGQTVLFSAMNGFSGEVPLIPISKAK
;
A
#
# COMPACT_ATOMS: atom_id res chain seq x y z
N MET A 1 9.17 17.07 54.72
CA MET A 1 9.40 17.47 56.11
C MET A 1 8.06 17.64 56.78
N THR A 2 7.87 17.05 57.96
CA THR A 2 6.63 17.05 58.73
C THR A 2 6.91 17.38 60.19
N GLY A 3 5.88 17.77 60.95
CA GLY A 3 6.01 18.11 62.37
C GLY A 3 5.19 19.33 62.76
N PRO A 4 5.18 19.69 64.06
CA PRO A 4 4.32 20.75 64.59
C PRO A 4 4.50 22.11 63.93
N THR A 5 3.51 22.99 64.12
CA THR A 5 3.62 24.40 63.72
C THR A 5 4.81 25.03 64.46
N ARG A 6 5.61 25.82 63.73
CA ARG A 6 6.85 26.44 64.24
C ARG A 6 7.97 25.50 64.71
N SER A 7 7.95 24.22 64.32
CA SER A 7 9.07 23.32 64.64
C SER A 7 10.36 23.59 63.84
N GLY A 8 10.34 24.51 62.86
CA GLY A 8 11.52 24.89 62.09
C GLY A 8 11.80 24.08 60.83
N LYS A 9 10.79 23.42 60.26
CA LYS A 9 10.87 22.63 59.02
C LYS A 9 11.43 23.44 57.84
N SER A 10 10.78 24.55 57.52
CA SER A 10 11.13 25.48 56.44
C SER A 10 12.55 26.03 56.62
N THR A 11 12.93 26.37 57.86
CA THR A 11 14.30 26.77 58.21
C THR A 11 15.33 25.69 57.86
N ARG A 12 15.05 24.41 58.18
CA ARG A 12 15.99 23.31 57.89
C ARG A 12 16.15 23.08 56.39
N ILE A 13 15.09 23.23 55.61
CA ILE A 13 15.17 23.18 54.15
C ILE A 13 16.04 24.34 53.63
N ASN A 14 15.78 25.57 54.07
CA ASN A 14 16.58 26.72 53.63
C ASN A 14 18.05 26.52 53.95
N GLN A 15 18.39 26.05 55.15
CA GLN A 15 19.78 25.80 55.55
C GLN A 15 20.45 24.65 54.78
N LEU A 16 19.71 23.59 54.44
CA LEU A 16 20.21 22.51 53.58
C LEU A 16 20.52 23.02 52.16
N VAL A 17 19.68 23.91 51.64
CA VAL A 17 19.81 24.46 50.29
C VAL A 17 20.89 25.52 50.22
N SER A 18 20.92 26.46 51.17
CA SER A 18 21.85 27.59 51.19
C SER A 18 23.23 27.24 51.73
N TYR A 19 23.36 26.12 52.44
CA TYR A 19 24.56 25.77 53.20
C TYR A 19 24.96 26.87 54.20
N ASP A 20 23.98 27.48 54.85
CA ASP A 20 24.18 28.54 55.82
C ASP A 20 23.35 28.26 57.07
N THR A 21 24.00 28.07 58.22
CA THR A 21 23.38 27.82 59.53
C THR A 21 23.47 29.02 60.48
N SER A 22 23.94 30.18 60.01
CA SER A 22 24.20 31.37 60.81
C SER A 22 22.95 31.97 61.47
N SER A 23 21.77 31.72 60.88
CA SER A 23 20.50 32.26 61.34
C SER A 23 19.35 31.25 61.18
N TRP A 24 18.24 31.52 61.87
CA TRP A 24 16.98 30.83 61.65
C TRP A 24 16.18 31.40 60.45
N ASN A 25 16.48 32.64 60.06
CA ASN A 25 15.86 33.37 58.95
C ASN A 25 16.85 33.52 57.78
N VAL A 26 17.49 32.41 57.41
CA VAL A 26 18.39 32.38 56.27
C VAL A 26 17.57 32.52 54.98
N PRO A 27 17.96 33.42 54.06
CA PRO A 27 17.30 33.55 52.77
C PRO A 27 17.26 32.19 52.06
N GLY A 28 16.09 31.79 51.60
CA GLY A 28 15.93 30.50 50.96
C GLY A 28 14.56 30.34 50.32
N PRO A 29 14.34 29.18 49.68
CA PRO A 29 13.15 28.94 48.87
C PRO A 29 11.87 28.80 49.70
N MET A 30 11.97 28.40 50.97
CA MET A 30 10.82 28.23 51.84
C MET A 30 10.55 29.50 52.64
N ILE A 31 9.26 29.80 52.83
CA ILE A 31 8.84 30.95 53.61
C ILE A 31 9.04 30.64 55.10
N VAL A 32 9.86 31.46 55.76
CA VAL A 32 10.08 31.41 57.21
C VAL A 32 9.48 32.66 57.83
N ALA A 33 8.83 32.52 58.98
CA ALA A 33 8.34 33.66 59.77
C ALA A 33 8.61 33.44 61.27
N GLY A 34 8.49 34.50 62.07
CA GLY A 34 8.33 34.41 63.52
C GLY A 34 6.85 34.33 63.93
N GLY A 35 6.56 34.17 65.23
CA GLY A 35 5.19 34.22 65.78
C GLY A 35 4.48 32.87 65.92
N THR A 36 3.16 32.89 66.17
CA THR A 36 2.34 31.71 66.52
C THR A 36 1.54 31.11 65.35
N GLU A 37 1.31 31.87 64.28
CA GLU A 37 0.56 31.40 63.10
C GLU A 37 1.37 30.41 62.25
N SER A 38 0.77 29.71 61.28
CA SER A 38 1.55 28.88 60.35
C SER A 38 2.19 29.73 59.23
N ALA A 39 3.47 29.51 58.94
CA ALA A 39 4.16 30.14 57.81
C ALA A 39 4.00 29.36 56.49
N THR A 40 4.00 28.03 56.57
CA THR A 40 3.71 27.14 55.43
C THR A 40 2.21 26.93 55.36
N LYS A 41 1.63 27.12 54.18
CA LYS A 41 0.23 26.77 53.87
C LYS A 41 0.21 25.51 53.01
N ASP A 42 -0.62 24.55 53.39
CA ASP A 42 -0.76 23.24 52.73
C ASP A 42 0.59 22.54 52.53
N PHE A 43 1.12 22.55 51.30
CA PHE A 43 2.42 22.01 50.94
C PHE A 43 3.22 23.02 50.12
N GLN A 44 4.47 23.23 50.51
CA GLN A 44 5.45 23.95 49.69
C GLN A 44 6.47 22.95 49.15
N THR A 45 6.85 23.10 47.88
CA THR A 45 7.83 22.22 47.24
C THR A 45 8.99 23.03 46.67
N PHE A 46 10.19 22.46 46.68
CA PHE A 46 11.37 23.06 46.08
C PHE A 46 12.29 22.01 45.47
N GLY A 47 12.80 22.30 44.28
CA GLY A 47 13.66 21.42 43.50
C GLY A 47 13.43 21.61 41.99
N PRO A 48 14.08 20.81 41.14
CA PRO A 48 15.06 19.78 41.48
C PRO A 48 16.39 20.38 41.95
N ILE A 49 17.00 19.77 42.97
CA ILE A 49 18.41 20.02 43.34
C ILE A 49 19.21 18.75 43.08
N PRO A 50 20.28 18.78 42.27
CA PRO A 50 21.15 17.62 42.11
C PRO A 50 21.77 17.21 43.45
N LEU A 51 21.80 15.91 43.73
CA LEU A 51 22.41 15.37 44.96
C LEU A 51 23.89 15.74 45.05
N SER A 52 24.59 15.84 43.92
CA SER A 52 25.97 16.32 43.83
C SER A 52 26.12 17.74 44.40
N THR A 53 25.16 18.64 44.19
CA THR A 53 25.17 20.00 44.75
C THR A 53 25.12 19.95 46.28
N LEU A 54 24.25 19.10 46.85
CA LEU A 54 24.22 18.92 48.30
C LEU A 54 25.53 18.29 48.82
N ASN A 55 26.06 17.29 48.14
CA ASN A 55 27.32 16.66 48.52
C ASN A 55 28.50 17.64 48.49
N ASN A 56 28.56 18.51 47.48
CA ASN A 56 29.59 19.54 47.35
C ASN A 56 29.48 20.59 48.46
N ASN A 57 28.26 21.09 48.72
CA ASN A 57 28.01 22.04 49.79
C ASN A 57 28.50 21.51 51.14
N PHE A 58 28.21 20.24 51.45
CA PHE A 58 28.58 19.62 52.72
C PHE A 58 29.94 18.90 52.72
N HIS A 59 30.79 19.13 51.72
CA HIS A 59 32.13 18.55 51.59
C HIS A 59 32.16 17.01 51.77
N ILE A 60 31.27 16.32 51.06
CA ILE A 60 31.15 14.85 51.10
C ILE A 60 31.83 14.27 49.86
N HIS A 61 33.07 13.77 50.02
CA HIS A 61 33.95 13.42 48.89
C HIS A 61 34.22 11.92 48.67
N ASN A 62 33.60 11.01 49.44
CA ASN A 62 33.95 9.58 49.44
C ASN A 62 32.74 8.62 49.35
N LEU A 63 31.66 9.04 48.73
CA LEU A 63 30.54 8.12 48.48
C LEU A 63 30.79 7.43 47.14
N CYS A 64 30.81 6.08 47.14
CA CYS A 64 30.97 5.26 45.94
C CYS A 64 30.14 5.82 44.78
N ASP A 65 30.75 5.90 43.59
CA ASP A 65 30.18 6.41 42.34
C ASP A 65 28.69 6.06 42.23
N THR A 66 27.84 7.02 42.60
CA THR A 66 26.40 6.91 42.36
C THR A 66 26.23 6.91 40.85
N GLN A 67 25.72 5.82 40.28
CA GLN A 67 25.57 5.63 38.83
C GLN A 67 24.67 6.67 38.12
N SER A 68 24.05 7.60 38.85
CA SER A 68 23.40 8.80 38.32
C SER A 68 23.19 9.83 39.44
N ASP A 69 23.48 11.11 39.18
CA ASP A 69 23.20 12.21 40.11
C ASP A 69 21.69 12.42 40.28
N ALA A 70 21.15 12.07 41.44
CA ALA A 70 19.71 12.06 41.69
C ALA A 70 19.16 13.48 41.90
N ASN A 71 17.97 13.75 41.36
CA ASN A 71 17.25 15.00 41.63
C ASN A 71 16.51 14.92 42.98
N ILE A 72 16.82 15.86 43.87
CA ILE A 72 16.20 15.98 45.19
C ILE A 72 15.09 17.02 45.13
N PHE A 73 13.90 16.62 45.59
CA PHE A 73 12.75 17.49 45.79
C PHE A 73 12.42 17.55 47.28
N PHE A 74 12.39 18.76 47.82
CA PHE A 74 11.93 19.03 49.17
C PHE A 74 10.43 19.30 49.16
N VAL A 75 9.72 18.65 50.06
CA VAL A 75 8.29 18.90 50.32
C VAL A 75 8.17 19.34 51.77
N ASP A 76 7.74 20.56 52.03
CA ASP A 76 7.42 21.10 53.36
C ASP A 76 5.90 21.06 53.57
N SER A 77 5.44 20.43 54.66
CA SER A 77 4.02 20.42 55.00
C SER A 77 3.69 21.53 56.00
N GLU A 78 2.48 22.05 55.96
CA GLU A 78 1.94 22.87 57.04
C GLU A 78 1.99 22.09 58.38
N GLY A 79 2.19 22.84 59.48
CA GLY A 79 2.36 22.26 60.80
C GLY A 79 1.05 21.79 61.42
N THR A 80 1.09 20.65 62.11
CA THR A 80 -0.10 20.00 62.68
C THR A 80 -0.54 20.58 64.03
N GLY A 81 -0.17 21.83 64.35
CA GLY A 81 -0.19 22.39 65.71
C GLY A 81 -1.40 23.25 66.12
N ASN A 82 -2.37 23.54 65.24
CA ASN A 82 -3.60 24.23 65.62
C ASN A 82 -4.81 23.31 65.46
N ILE A 83 -5.20 22.74 66.60
CA ILE A 83 -6.25 21.75 66.79
C ILE A 83 -7.58 22.52 66.80
N ASN A 84 -8.36 22.44 65.71
CA ASN A 84 -9.84 22.38 65.70
C ASN A 84 -10.53 22.62 64.33
N GLU A 85 -9.81 22.81 63.20
CA GLU A 85 -10.47 23.09 61.90
C GLU A 85 -10.13 22.08 60.77
N GLN A 86 -11.07 21.93 59.82
CA GLN A 86 -11.00 21.13 58.58
C GLN A 86 -9.63 21.07 57.84
N PRO A 87 -8.81 22.14 57.74
CA PRO A 87 -7.49 22.12 57.08
C PRO A 87 -6.51 21.02 57.55
N VAL A 88 -6.59 20.56 58.81
CA VAL A 88 -5.72 19.47 59.30
C VAL A 88 -6.04 18.13 58.60
N ARG A 89 -7.28 17.94 58.13
CA ARG A 89 -7.68 16.72 57.41
C ARG A 89 -6.98 16.64 56.06
N ASP A 90 -6.98 17.73 55.28
CA ASP A 90 -6.47 17.71 53.90
C ASP A 90 -4.94 17.59 53.87
N ILE A 91 -4.23 18.22 54.82
CA ILE A 91 -2.79 18.04 55.01
C ILE A 91 -2.46 16.59 55.36
N CYS A 92 -3.19 15.98 56.29
CA CYS A 92 -2.99 14.57 56.62
C CYS A 92 -3.24 13.64 55.42
N MET A 93 -4.25 13.95 54.60
CA MET A 93 -4.56 13.19 53.39
C MET A 93 -3.46 13.32 52.33
N GLY A 94 -2.98 14.54 52.07
CA GLY A 94 -1.84 14.77 51.18
C GLY A 94 -0.56 14.09 51.68
N LEU A 95 -0.31 14.08 53.00
CA LEU A 95 0.81 13.36 53.58
C LEU A 95 0.71 11.86 53.34
N ILE A 96 -0.46 11.25 53.56
CA ILE A 96 -0.73 9.82 53.29
C ILE A 96 -0.49 9.50 51.81
N ALA A 97 -0.94 10.36 50.89
CA ALA A 97 -0.74 10.16 49.45
C ALA A 97 0.74 10.16 49.03
N LEU A 98 1.59 10.90 49.76
CA LEU A 98 3.01 11.01 49.48
C LEU A 98 3.84 9.89 50.15
N LEU A 99 3.33 9.23 51.19
CA LEU A 99 4.08 8.18 51.89
C LEU A 99 4.63 7.06 50.98
N PRO A 100 3.89 6.57 49.97
CA PRO A 100 4.37 5.50 49.09
C PRO A 100 5.59 5.88 48.26
N ILE A 101 5.72 7.16 47.96
CA ILE A 101 6.70 7.64 46.98
C ILE A 101 7.88 8.41 47.61
N VAL A 102 7.74 8.88 48.85
CA VAL A 102 8.77 9.66 49.55
C VAL A 102 10.03 8.82 49.82
N CYS A 103 11.18 9.36 49.42
CA CYS A 103 12.50 8.76 49.67
C CYS A 103 12.89 8.76 51.16
N VAL A 104 12.86 9.94 51.78
CA VAL A 104 13.15 10.13 53.20
C VAL A 104 12.02 10.94 53.85
N SER A 105 11.39 10.35 54.86
CA SER A 105 10.45 11.07 55.73
C SER A 105 11.22 11.77 56.83
N VAL A 106 11.14 13.09 56.89
CA VAL A 106 11.81 13.91 57.91
C VAL A 106 10.77 14.48 58.86
N SER A 107 10.87 14.16 60.14
CA SER A 107 10.04 14.76 61.19
C SER A 107 10.89 15.70 62.04
N VAL A 108 10.44 16.97 62.16
CA VAL A 108 11.17 18.02 62.89
C VAL A 108 10.38 18.42 64.13
N TYR A 109 11.04 18.32 65.29
CA TYR A 109 10.50 18.67 66.61
C TYR A 109 11.43 19.64 67.34
N GLN A 110 10.92 20.23 68.42
CA GLN A 110 11.65 21.16 69.26
C GLN A 110 11.62 20.66 70.71
N GLY A 111 12.75 20.75 71.41
CA GLY A 111 12.91 20.38 72.82
C GLY A 111 13.13 18.88 73.03
N ILE A 112 12.94 18.40 74.26
CA ILE A 112 13.09 16.97 74.57
C ILE A 112 11.84 16.23 74.07
N LEU A 113 12.02 15.11 73.39
CA LEU A 113 10.91 14.27 72.92
C LEU A 113 10.13 13.71 74.12
N HIS A 114 8.91 14.21 74.32
CA HIS A 114 7.98 13.69 75.32
C HIS A 114 7.30 12.40 74.82
N GLU A 115 6.72 11.63 75.75
CA GLU A 115 6.10 10.34 75.46
C GLU A 115 4.98 10.44 74.42
N ASP A 116 4.14 11.48 74.50
CA ASP A 116 3.07 11.74 73.53
C ASP A 116 3.60 12.04 72.13
N THR A 117 4.70 12.79 72.03
CA THR A 117 5.40 13.07 70.76
C THR A 117 5.91 11.77 70.13
N ILE A 118 6.47 10.88 70.95
CA ILE A 118 6.97 9.60 70.47
C ILE A 118 5.79 8.70 70.02
N MET A 119 4.65 8.73 70.71
CA MET A 119 3.45 7.99 70.28
C MET A 119 2.89 8.52 68.94
N GLN A 120 2.97 9.83 68.68
CA GLN A 120 2.62 10.39 67.38
C GLN A 120 3.58 9.95 66.28
N ILE A 121 4.89 9.93 66.57
CA ILE A 121 5.92 9.39 65.67
C ILE A 121 5.62 7.91 65.36
N VAL A 122 5.34 7.09 66.37
CA VAL A 122 5.00 5.66 66.21
C VAL A 122 3.78 5.48 65.29
N LYS A 123 2.70 6.27 65.49
CA LYS A 123 1.53 6.22 64.59
C LYS A 123 1.86 6.59 63.15
N GLN A 124 2.73 7.58 62.95
CA GLN A 124 3.24 7.95 61.63
C GLN A 124 4.05 6.82 60.99
N PHE A 125 4.86 6.10 61.77
CA PHE A 125 5.58 4.91 61.33
C PHE A 125 4.65 3.74 60.96
N GLN A 126 3.57 3.50 61.70
CA GLN A 126 2.59 2.46 61.35
C GLN A 126 1.96 2.73 59.99
N LEU A 127 1.55 3.99 59.74
CA LEU A 127 1.04 4.41 58.42
C LEU A 127 2.11 4.28 57.32
N ASN A 128 3.39 4.46 57.65
CA ASN A 128 4.50 4.33 56.69
C ASN A 128 4.82 2.86 56.36
N HIS A 129 4.74 1.96 57.34
CA HIS A 129 5.07 0.54 57.18
C HIS A 129 4.03 -0.19 56.32
N LEU A 130 2.76 0.25 56.38
CA LEU A 130 1.64 -0.28 55.60
C LEU A 130 1.79 -0.08 54.08
N VAL A 131 2.82 0.66 53.66
CA VAL A 131 2.96 1.12 52.27
C VAL A 131 4.28 0.62 51.65
N SER A 132 5.05 -0.18 52.39
CA SER A 132 6.42 -0.56 52.02
C SER A 132 6.55 -1.82 51.16
N VAL A 133 5.46 -2.55 50.91
CA VAL A 133 5.46 -3.79 50.13
C VAL A 133 4.93 -3.53 48.73
N LEU A 134 5.83 -3.18 47.82
CA LEU A 134 5.54 -3.25 46.39
C LEU A 134 5.78 -4.67 45.90
N SER A 135 4.80 -5.20 45.18
CA SER A 135 4.98 -6.31 44.24
C SER A 135 6.09 -5.95 43.23
N PHE A 136 6.81 -6.95 42.69
CA PHE A 136 7.76 -6.81 41.55
C PHE A 136 9.22 -6.38 41.82
N ASN A 137 9.83 -6.73 42.96
CA ASN A 137 11.27 -6.49 43.23
C ASN A 137 11.72 -5.00 43.20
N LEU A 138 10.79 -4.06 43.21
CA LEU A 138 11.05 -2.63 43.37
C LEU A 138 11.53 -2.36 44.80
N ARG A 139 12.85 -2.22 44.98
CA ARG A 139 13.41 -1.82 46.28
C ARG A 139 13.06 -0.36 46.53
N MET A 140 11.99 -0.08 47.27
CA MET A 140 11.59 1.27 47.68
C MET A 140 11.99 1.56 49.12
N THR A 141 13.21 1.15 49.51
CA THR A 141 13.77 1.37 50.84
C THR A 141 13.56 2.82 51.27
N ARG A 142 12.89 3.04 52.40
CA ARG A 142 12.50 4.38 52.85
C ARG A 142 13.33 4.78 54.05
N GLY A 143 13.87 5.99 54.02
CA GLY A 143 14.58 6.57 55.15
C GLY A 143 13.62 7.29 56.10
N PHE A 144 13.89 7.21 57.40
CA PHE A 144 13.28 8.05 58.40
C PHE A 144 14.33 8.90 59.11
N ALA A 145 14.10 10.20 59.17
CA ALA A 145 14.94 11.14 59.86
C ALA A 145 14.15 11.90 60.93
N LEU A 146 14.61 11.85 62.16
CA LEU A 146 14.09 12.67 63.25
C LEU A 146 15.08 13.78 63.55
N MET A 147 14.69 15.02 63.27
CA MET A 147 15.48 16.21 63.65
C MET A 147 14.86 16.82 64.89
N ASN A 148 15.53 16.68 66.02
CA ASN A 148 15.08 17.21 67.28
C ASN A 148 15.90 18.45 67.64
N ARG A 149 15.28 19.61 67.53
CA ARG A 149 15.93 20.90 67.74
C ARG A 149 15.95 21.33 69.19
N ASP A 150 16.82 22.27 69.48
CA ASP A 150 16.93 22.94 70.77
C ASP A 150 17.19 21.97 71.92
N VAL A 151 17.97 20.92 71.61
CA VAL A 151 18.41 19.92 72.58
C VAL A 151 19.82 20.27 73.02
N GLY A 152 20.00 20.57 74.30
CA GLY A 152 21.33 20.80 74.88
C GLY A 152 22.17 19.52 74.94
N TYR A 153 23.49 19.68 74.87
CA TYR A 153 24.47 18.62 75.14
C TYR A 153 24.95 18.69 76.58
N ASN A 154 25.20 17.54 77.20
CA ASN A 154 25.62 17.46 78.61
C ASN A 154 27.08 17.89 78.88
N CYS A 155 27.83 18.36 77.87
CA CYS A 155 29.17 18.91 78.01
C CYS A 155 29.11 20.37 78.51
N GLN A 156 28.66 20.55 79.76
CA GLN A 156 28.49 21.87 80.40
C GLN A 156 29.77 22.42 81.07
N SER A 157 30.95 22.14 80.53
CA SER A 157 32.14 22.90 80.91
C SER A 157 32.38 24.00 79.87
N LYS A 158 32.53 25.26 80.30
CA LYS A 158 32.85 26.41 79.43
C LYS A 158 34.16 26.23 78.62
N ASN A 159 34.98 25.23 78.97
CA ASN A 159 36.29 24.97 78.40
C ASN A 159 36.33 23.74 77.49
N SER A 160 35.19 23.11 77.20
CA SER A 160 35.15 21.91 76.35
C SER A 160 35.51 22.29 74.91
N THR A 161 36.37 21.51 74.26
CA THR A 161 36.76 21.77 72.87
C THR A 161 35.61 21.46 71.91
N PHE A 162 35.66 21.99 70.68
CA PHE A 162 34.66 21.68 69.66
C PHE A 162 34.55 20.17 69.40
N GLU A 163 35.68 19.46 69.30
CA GLU A 163 35.74 18.01 69.07
C GLU A 163 35.09 17.20 70.20
N GLU A 164 35.25 17.63 71.45
CA GLU A 164 34.61 17.00 72.61
C GLU A 164 33.09 17.15 72.56
N ILE A 165 32.60 18.34 72.19
CA ILE A 165 31.16 18.61 72.08
C ILE A 165 30.56 17.84 70.89
N GLU A 166 31.25 17.78 69.76
CA GLU A 166 30.83 17.01 68.59
C GLU A 166 30.77 15.51 68.88
N THR A 167 31.76 14.98 69.61
CA THR A 167 31.76 13.57 70.05
C THR A 167 30.55 13.26 70.92
N GLU A 168 30.19 14.16 71.83
CA GLU A 168 29.04 13.96 72.71
C GLU A 168 27.71 14.10 71.97
N ARG A 169 27.60 15.03 71.00
CA ARG A 169 26.45 15.08 70.07
C ARG A 169 26.24 13.73 69.41
N VAL A 170 27.27 13.16 68.79
CA VAL A 170 27.18 11.88 68.07
C VAL A 170 26.75 10.74 69.00
N LYS A 171 27.23 10.73 70.26
CA LYS A 171 26.77 9.76 71.27
C LYS A 171 25.31 9.97 71.63
N GLN A 172 24.87 11.22 71.80
CA GLN A 172 23.49 11.57 72.10
C GLN A 172 22.54 11.15 70.97
N ASP A 173 22.90 11.43 69.71
CA ASP A 173 22.17 10.99 68.52
C ASP A 173 21.97 9.46 68.51
N LYS A 174 23.04 8.70 68.78
CA LYS A 174 22.97 7.23 68.90
C LYS A 174 22.07 6.78 70.04
N LYS A 175 22.12 7.43 71.20
CA LYS A 175 21.27 7.12 72.36
C LYS A 175 19.79 7.37 72.05
N TYR A 176 19.46 8.53 71.49
CA TYR A 176 18.07 8.85 71.13
C TYR A 176 17.55 7.94 70.01
N LYS A 177 18.39 7.59 69.04
CA LYS A 177 18.07 6.58 68.02
C LYS A 177 17.69 5.24 68.65
N GLN A 178 18.45 4.75 69.63
CA GLN A 178 18.13 3.50 70.33
C GLN A 178 16.77 3.59 71.07
N ILE A 179 16.48 4.72 71.72
CA ILE A 179 15.20 4.93 72.41
C ILE A 179 14.04 4.88 71.41
N VAL A 180 14.16 5.58 70.27
CA VAL A 180 13.14 5.58 69.21
C VAL A 180 12.91 4.17 68.69
N LEU A 181 13.98 3.44 68.32
CA LEU A 181 13.88 2.07 67.82
C LEU A 181 13.26 1.11 68.84
N GLN A 182 13.61 1.21 70.13
CA GLN A 182 12.99 0.40 71.18
C GLN A 182 11.51 0.67 71.33
N LYS A 183 11.08 1.94 71.23
CA LYS A 183 9.67 2.32 71.30
C LYS A 183 8.89 1.89 70.06
N LEU A 184 9.49 1.93 68.86
CA LEU A 184 8.91 1.36 67.64
C LEU A 184 8.69 -0.15 67.78
N ALA A 185 9.70 -0.89 68.25
CA ALA A 185 9.61 -2.33 68.47
C ALA A 185 8.51 -2.70 69.48
N ARG A 186 8.32 -1.92 70.56
CA ARG A 186 7.20 -2.10 71.51
C ARG A 186 5.82 -1.85 70.87
N GLY A 187 5.77 -1.06 69.79
CA GLY A 187 4.58 -0.84 68.97
C GLY A 187 4.39 -1.86 67.86
N ASN A 188 5.12 -2.98 67.87
CA ASN A 188 5.18 -4.01 66.82
C ASN A 188 5.62 -3.48 65.45
N ILE A 189 6.54 -2.52 65.43
CA ILE A 189 7.13 -1.99 64.20
C ILE A 189 8.63 -2.31 64.22
N GLU A 190 9.04 -3.28 63.42
CA GLU A 190 10.46 -3.63 63.26
C GLU A 190 11.06 -2.86 62.09
N GLU A 191 11.83 -1.81 62.38
CA GLU A 191 12.54 -1.01 61.38
C GLU A 191 14.02 -1.38 61.28
N ASN A 192 14.56 -1.35 60.06
CA ASN A 192 15.99 -1.50 59.85
C ASN A 192 16.72 -0.31 60.49
N LYS A 193 17.71 -0.59 61.36
CA LYS A 193 18.48 0.46 62.02
C LYS A 193 19.21 1.36 61.02
N ASP A 194 19.53 0.87 59.83
CA ASP A 194 20.22 1.65 58.79
C ASP A 194 19.29 2.60 58.03
N THR A 195 17.98 2.38 58.10
CA THR A 195 16.97 3.25 57.49
C THR A 195 16.46 4.34 58.44
N VAL A 196 17.01 4.44 59.66
CA VAL A 196 16.61 5.45 60.65
C VAL A 196 17.82 6.31 61.06
N ILE A 197 17.65 7.63 61.06
CA ILE A 197 18.58 8.59 61.67
C ILE A 197 17.86 9.47 62.68
N VAL A 198 18.52 9.78 63.80
CA VAL A 198 18.05 10.74 64.79
C VAL A 198 19.15 11.75 65.00
N LEU A 199 18.79 13.03 64.89
CA LEU A 199 19.69 14.17 64.93
C LEU A 199 19.20 15.12 66.02
N THR A 200 19.91 15.16 67.14
CA THR A 200 19.73 16.13 68.20
C THR A 200 20.55 17.37 67.85
N GLN A 201 19.88 18.52 67.78
CA GLN A 201 20.47 19.76 67.28
C GLN A 201 20.44 20.80 68.40
N PRO A 202 21.56 21.51 68.64
CA PRO A 202 21.63 22.48 69.71
C PRO A 202 20.87 23.76 69.32
N ASN A 203 20.54 24.57 70.33
CA ASN A 203 20.12 25.94 70.13
C ASN A 203 21.16 26.87 70.74
N GLY A 204 21.79 27.68 69.91
CA GLY A 204 22.79 28.65 70.33
C GLY A 204 23.21 29.52 69.14
N SER A 205 23.49 30.79 69.41
CA SER A 205 23.93 31.75 68.40
C SER A 205 25.45 31.80 68.22
N GLU A 206 26.22 31.18 69.12
CA GLU A 206 27.69 31.13 69.03
C GLU A 206 28.14 30.29 67.83
N GLU A 207 29.25 30.67 67.21
CA GLU A 207 29.83 30.03 66.00
C GLU A 207 29.95 28.52 66.13
N LYS A 208 30.42 28.02 67.29
CA LYS A 208 30.53 26.58 67.57
C LYS A 208 29.19 25.83 67.44
N TYR A 209 28.05 26.45 67.80
CA TYR A 209 26.73 25.82 67.68
C TYR A 209 26.23 25.82 66.23
N GLN A 210 26.60 26.84 65.46
CA GLN A 210 26.32 26.90 64.02
C GLN A 210 27.07 25.78 63.27
N GLU A 211 28.33 25.55 63.64
CA GLU A 211 29.17 24.47 63.10
C GLU A 211 28.65 23.07 63.49
N LEU A 212 28.24 22.87 64.75
CA LEU A 212 27.58 21.61 65.18
C LEU A 212 26.27 21.35 64.42
N GLN A 213 25.49 22.40 64.16
CA GLN A 213 24.29 22.30 63.36
C GLN A 213 24.62 21.95 61.90
N MET A 214 25.70 22.50 61.36
CA MET A 214 26.18 22.14 60.02
C MET A 214 26.60 20.67 59.95
N ASN A 215 27.35 20.16 60.94
CA ASN A 215 27.71 18.74 61.03
C ASN A 215 26.47 17.83 61.15
N SER A 216 25.45 18.25 61.90
CA SER A 216 24.18 17.52 61.98
C SER A 216 23.45 17.46 60.62
N LEU A 217 23.44 18.55 59.85
CA LEU A 217 22.88 18.56 58.50
C LEU A 217 23.74 17.75 57.51
N ARG A 218 25.07 17.75 57.68
CA ARG A 218 25.99 16.88 56.92
C ARG A 218 25.67 15.41 57.14
N ASP A 219 25.46 14.99 58.40
CA ASP A 219 25.05 13.61 58.73
C ASP A 219 23.72 13.23 58.06
N PHE A 220 22.78 14.17 57.97
CA PHE A 220 21.53 13.97 57.23
C PHE A 220 21.76 13.76 55.73
N VAL A 221 22.64 14.54 55.10
CA VAL A 221 22.96 14.36 53.67
C VAL A 221 23.68 13.03 53.43
N VAL A 222 24.60 12.62 54.31
CA VAL A 222 25.24 11.28 54.24
C VAL A 222 24.18 10.18 54.34
N PHE A 223 23.22 10.32 55.26
CA PHE A 223 22.10 9.40 55.39
C PHE A 223 21.24 9.35 54.12
N LEU A 224 20.91 10.51 53.53
CA LEU A 224 20.14 10.62 52.29
C LEU A 224 20.81 9.85 51.15
N ASN A 225 22.12 10.01 50.96
CA ASN A 225 22.88 9.29 49.94
C ASN A 225 22.74 7.77 50.11
N ARG A 226 22.89 7.26 51.34
CA ARG A 226 22.76 5.83 51.63
C ARG A 226 21.36 5.29 51.31
N ILE A 227 20.31 6.04 51.63
CA ILE A 227 18.93 5.63 51.31
C ILE A 227 18.72 5.60 49.80
N ILE A 228 19.18 6.61 49.07
CA ILE A 228 19.05 6.68 47.60
C ILE A 228 19.74 5.47 46.94
N GLN A 229 20.94 5.08 47.41
CA GLN A 229 21.66 3.91 46.90
C GLN A 229 20.93 2.58 47.14
N GLN A 230 20.04 2.51 48.14
CA GLN A 230 19.25 1.33 48.45
C GLN A 230 17.92 1.29 47.70
N ARG A 231 17.62 2.30 46.88
CA ARG A 231 16.37 2.41 46.13
C ARG A 231 16.56 2.07 44.66
N THR A 232 15.48 1.59 44.07
CA THR A 232 15.36 1.52 42.62
C THR A 232 14.99 2.92 42.10
N ALA A 233 15.70 3.39 41.08
CA ALA A 233 15.35 4.61 40.39
C ALA A 233 14.03 4.46 39.63
N ILE A 234 13.15 5.44 39.77
CA ILE A 234 11.88 5.58 39.03
C ILE A 234 11.83 6.95 38.37
N SER A 235 11.16 7.04 37.23
CA SER A 235 11.01 8.31 36.51
C SER A 235 10.05 9.27 37.23
N GLY A 236 10.21 10.57 37.01
CA GLY A 236 9.29 11.58 37.55
C GLY A 236 7.87 11.45 37.00
N GLU A 237 7.71 10.99 35.75
CA GLU A 237 6.39 10.73 35.15
C GLU A 237 5.67 9.58 35.87
N THR A 238 6.39 8.49 36.17
CA THR A 238 5.85 7.37 36.96
C THR A 238 5.43 7.85 38.35
N LEU A 239 6.30 8.63 39.01
CA LEU A 239 6.05 9.20 40.33
C LEU A 239 4.74 10.02 40.37
N LEU A 240 4.55 10.91 39.39
CA LEU A 240 3.35 11.73 39.28
C LEU A 240 2.10 10.88 39.02
N GLY A 241 2.21 9.90 38.11
CA GLY A 241 1.11 8.97 37.82
C GLY A 241 0.65 8.21 39.07
N MET A 242 1.59 7.76 39.91
CA MET A 242 1.28 7.11 41.18
C MET A 242 0.57 8.05 42.15
N ILE A 243 1.05 9.30 42.32
CA ILE A 243 0.40 10.28 43.21
C ILE A 243 -1.05 10.52 42.80
N GLU A 244 -1.29 10.71 41.50
CA GLU A 244 -2.61 11.00 40.95
C GLU A 244 -3.60 9.85 41.14
N ASP A 245 -3.13 8.60 41.19
CA ASP A 245 -3.96 7.43 41.45
C ASP A 245 -4.16 7.13 42.95
N ILE A 246 -3.15 7.41 43.76
CA ILE A 246 -3.23 7.24 45.22
C ILE A 246 -4.14 8.30 45.85
N LEU A 247 -4.07 9.55 45.39
CA LEU A 247 -4.76 10.69 46.01
C LEU A 247 -6.29 10.50 46.16
N PRO A 248 -7.03 10.02 45.14
CA PRO A 248 -8.45 9.70 45.28
C PRO A 248 -8.76 8.61 46.32
N ASN A 249 -7.84 7.67 46.51
CA ASN A 249 -8.02 6.47 47.34
C ASN A 249 -7.53 6.64 48.79
N VAL A 250 -6.97 7.80 49.14
CA VAL A 250 -6.39 8.06 50.47
C VAL A 250 -7.36 7.82 51.63
N GLN A 251 -8.67 8.02 51.44
CA GLN A 251 -9.65 7.79 52.51
C GLN A 251 -9.76 6.30 52.86
N GLN A 252 -9.64 5.43 51.86
CA GLN A 252 -9.62 3.98 52.05
C GLN A 252 -8.31 3.56 52.74
N ILE A 253 -7.18 4.14 52.31
CA ILE A 253 -5.86 3.92 52.93
C ILE A 253 -5.89 4.29 54.42
N ARG A 254 -6.52 5.41 54.78
CA ARG A 254 -6.60 5.88 56.17
C ARG A 254 -7.42 4.96 57.08
N ASN A 255 -8.41 4.24 56.55
CA ASN A 255 -9.41 3.52 57.35
C ASN A 255 -9.00 2.08 57.73
N ASN A 256 -7.70 1.73 57.65
CA ASN A 256 -7.11 0.43 58.01
C ASN A 256 -7.46 -0.78 57.11
N GLU A 257 -8.16 -0.59 55.98
CA GLU A 257 -8.36 -1.65 54.97
C GLU A 257 -7.30 -1.59 53.87
N ILE A 258 -6.03 -1.45 54.24
CA ILE A 258 -4.93 -1.43 53.27
C ILE A 258 -4.63 -2.87 52.84
N THR A 259 -4.91 -3.16 51.58
CA THR A 259 -4.36 -4.31 50.88
C THR A 259 -3.13 -3.83 50.10
N ASP A 260 -2.06 -4.63 50.05
CA ASP A 260 -0.85 -4.37 49.25
C ASP A 260 -1.15 -4.03 47.76
N ASN A 261 -2.38 -4.32 47.32
CA ASN A 261 -2.90 -4.03 45.99
C ASN A 261 -2.89 -2.54 45.62
N ILE A 262 -3.20 -1.60 46.52
CA ILE A 262 -3.43 -0.18 46.11
C ILE A 262 -2.19 0.45 45.44
N ILE A 263 -0.98 0.18 45.95
CA ILE A 263 0.25 0.76 45.40
C ILE A 263 0.67 0.01 44.14
N SER A 264 0.44 -1.31 44.10
CA SER A 264 0.66 -2.12 42.90
C SER A 264 -0.26 -1.67 41.77
N ASP A 265 -1.54 -1.43 42.07
CA ASP A 265 -2.56 -0.94 41.15
C ASP A 265 -2.21 0.47 40.68
N ALA A 266 -1.78 1.37 41.58
CA ALA A 266 -1.33 2.71 41.22
C ALA A 266 -0.09 2.70 40.32
N PHE A 267 0.84 1.79 40.55
CA PHE A 267 1.99 1.60 39.67
C PHE A 267 1.53 1.08 38.29
N ASP A 268 0.65 0.09 38.26
CA ASP A 268 0.13 -0.49 37.02
C ASP A 268 -0.68 0.54 36.20
N HIS A 269 -1.48 1.38 36.86
CA HIS A 269 -2.15 2.50 36.23
C HIS A 269 -1.17 3.57 35.71
N ALA A 270 -0.11 3.88 36.47
CA ALA A 270 0.92 4.82 36.00
C ALA A 270 1.62 4.28 34.74
N VAL A 271 1.96 2.99 34.73
CA VAL A 271 2.52 2.28 33.57
C VAL A 271 1.57 2.35 32.38
N ASP A 272 0.31 1.96 32.56
CA ASP A 272 -0.69 1.96 31.48
C ASP A 272 -0.90 3.36 30.89
N ARG A 273 -0.95 4.39 31.74
CA ARG A 273 -1.04 5.78 31.30
C ARG A 273 0.16 6.22 30.46
N ILE A 274 1.38 5.89 30.88
CA ILE A 274 2.60 6.25 30.13
C ILE A 274 2.56 5.56 28.76
N LEU A 275 2.27 4.26 28.74
CA LEU A 275 2.19 3.47 27.51
C LEU A 275 1.08 3.98 26.57
N THR A 276 -0.08 4.33 27.12
CA THR A 276 -1.23 4.86 26.38
C THR A 276 -0.95 6.25 25.83
N LYS A 277 -0.32 7.13 26.62
CA LYS A 277 0.09 8.48 26.16
C LYS A 277 1.09 8.39 25.02
N ALA A 278 2.12 7.54 25.15
CA ALA A 278 3.10 7.30 24.09
C ALA A 278 2.43 6.70 22.83
N GLY A 279 1.54 5.73 23.00
CA GLY A 279 0.76 5.14 21.91
C GLY A 279 -0.11 6.16 21.17
N ASN A 280 -0.83 7.01 21.91
CA ASN A 280 -1.68 8.05 21.33
C ASN A 280 -0.89 9.09 20.54
N GLN A 281 0.24 9.57 21.08
CA GLN A 281 1.13 10.49 20.36
C GLN A 281 1.68 9.86 19.08
N THR A 282 2.08 8.61 19.15
CA THR A 282 2.57 7.83 18.01
C THR A 282 1.50 7.69 16.93
N LEU A 283 0.26 7.34 17.30
CA LEU A 283 -0.85 7.19 16.36
C LEU A 283 -1.30 8.52 15.76
N GLN A 284 -1.16 9.64 16.47
CA GLN A 284 -1.37 10.97 15.89
C GLN A 284 -0.40 11.26 14.75
N VAL A 285 0.89 10.93 14.92
CA VAL A 285 1.88 11.07 13.85
C VAL A 285 1.61 10.09 12.71
N CYS A 286 1.22 8.85 13.02
CA CYS A 286 0.78 7.87 12.02
C CYS A 286 -0.35 8.41 11.14
N ASN A 287 -1.32 9.11 11.72
CA ASN A 287 -2.42 9.72 10.97
C ASN A 287 -1.93 10.81 10.00
N ILE A 288 -0.90 11.58 10.36
CA ILE A 288 -0.28 12.56 9.45
C ILE A 288 0.33 11.84 8.23
N TYR A 289 1.03 10.73 8.42
CA TYR A 289 1.54 9.92 7.31
C TYR A 289 0.41 9.37 6.44
N CYS A 290 -0.66 8.86 7.05
CA CYS A 290 -1.83 8.36 6.34
C CYS A 290 -2.48 9.45 5.48
N ASP A 291 -2.63 10.65 6.01
CA ASP A 291 -3.20 11.78 5.27
C ASP A 291 -2.29 12.26 4.13
N ASN A 292 -0.97 12.19 4.30
CA ASN A 292 -0.02 12.46 3.23
C ASN A 292 -0.15 11.41 2.10
N ILE A 293 -0.28 10.13 2.44
CA ILE A 293 -0.49 9.05 1.45
C ILE A 293 -1.79 9.27 0.68
N ARG A 294 -2.88 9.62 1.36
CA ARG A 294 -4.19 9.92 0.74
C ARG A 294 -4.19 11.13 -0.20
N ARG A 295 -3.11 11.92 -0.21
CA ARG A 295 -2.95 13.07 -1.11
C ARG A 295 -1.95 12.81 -2.23
N MET A 296 -1.36 11.62 -2.28
CA MET A 296 -0.39 11.26 -3.31
C MET A 296 -1.06 11.11 -4.68
N THR A 297 -0.37 11.61 -5.71
CA THR A 297 -0.64 11.26 -7.12
C THR A 297 -0.25 9.81 -7.41
N LEU A 298 -0.68 9.24 -8.54
CA LEU A 298 -0.35 7.85 -8.88
C LEU A 298 1.16 7.56 -8.85
N ASN A 299 1.97 8.43 -9.47
CA ASN A 299 3.44 8.26 -9.49
C ASN A 299 4.05 8.29 -8.09
N GLN A 300 3.54 9.16 -7.21
CA GLN A 300 3.98 9.21 -5.82
C GLN A 300 3.56 7.97 -5.05
N LEU A 301 2.33 7.48 -5.27
CA LEU A 301 1.78 6.31 -4.59
C LEU A 301 2.49 5.00 -4.98
N ILE A 302 2.91 4.85 -6.24
CA ILE A 302 3.69 3.69 -6.70
C ILE A 302 4.97 3.52 -5.85
N ILE A 303 5.62 4.64 -5.49
CA ILE A 303 6.83 4.64 -4.68
C ILE A 303 6.47 4.62 -3.18
N GLY A 304 5.69 5.60 -2.72
CA GLY A 304 5.38 5.86 -1.31
C GLY A 304 4.38 4.91 -0.67
N GLY A 305 3.57 4.20 -1.46
CA GLY A 305 2.66 3.14 -0.99
C GLY A 305 3.24 1.74 -1.14
N SER A 306 4.50 1.60 -1.59
CA SER A 306 5.14 0.29 -1.74
C SER A 306 5.37 -0.38 -0.38
N PRO A 307 5.43 -1.73 -0.30
CA PRO A 307 5.70 -2.43 0.96
C PRO A 307 6.95 -1.94 1.68
N THR A 308 8.01 -1.62 0.94
CA THR A 308 9.27 -1.07 1.50
C THR A 308 9.07 0.34 2.08
N ALA A 309 8.33 1.20 1.39
CA ALA A 309 8.05 2.55 1.89
C ALA A 309 7.13 2.53 3.12
N ILE A 310 6.11 1.67 3.11
CA ILE A 310 5.23 1.45 4.27
C ILE A 310 6.04 0.94 5.46
N GLU A 311 6.95 -0.03 5.26
CA GLU A 311 7.83 -0.51 6.33
C GLU A 311 8.74 0.61 6.85
N GLY A 312 9.27 1.46 5.98
CA GLY A 312 10.04 2.64 6.40
C GLY A 312 9.25 3.61 7.27
N ILE A 313 7.98 3.86 6.94
CA ILE A 313 7.07 4.66 7.78
C ILE A 313 6.82 3.95 9.12
N VAL A 314 6.57 2.64 9.11
CA VAL A 314 6.33 1.86 10.33
C VAL A 314 7.55 1.86 11.25
N GLN A 315 8.77 1.77 10.70
CA GLN A 315 10.02 1.87 11.47
C GLN A 315 10.20 3.26 12.10
N GLU A 316 9.81 4.31 11.38
CA GLU A 316 9.84 5.67 11.93
C GLU A 316 8.80 5.85 13.06
N ILE A 317 7.61 5.27 12.88
CA ILE A 317 6.58 5.22 13.93
C ILE A 317 7.08 4.46 15.16
N ASP A 318 7.79 3.34 14.97
CA ASP A 318 8.43 2.58 16.04
C ASP A 318 9.45 3.42 16.81
N ARG A 319 10.34 4.12 16.09
CA ARG A 319 11.30 5.06 16.68
C ARG A 319 10.59 6.12 17.52
N ILE A 320 9.52 6.73 17.00
CA ILE A 320 8.74 7.76 17.71
C ILE A 320 8.08 7.19 18.97
N TYR A 321 7.53 5.98 18.92
CA TYR A 321 6.96 5.33 20.09
C TYR A 321 8.01 5.15 21.19
N ILE A 322 9.16 4.61 20.82
CA ILE A 322 10.30 4.41 21.73
C ILE A 322 10.76 5.74 22.35
N GLU A 323 10.85 6.80 21.55
CA GLU A 323 11.23 8.13 22.03
C GLU A 323 10.17 8.77 22.93
N SER A 324 8.89 8.50 22.67
CA SER A 324 7.77 9.01 23.46
C SER A 324 7.70 8.41 24.86
N LEU A 325 8.27 7.21 25.06
CA LEU A 325 8.43 6.62 26.39
C LEU A 325 9.49 7.36 27.24
N GLY A 326 10.41 8.09 26.60
CA GLY A 326 11.38 8.96 27.26
C GLY A 326 12.16 8.28 28.39
N ALA A 327 12.29 8.98 29.52
CA ALA A 327 13.04 8.51 30.69
C ALA A 327 12.39 7.30 31.40
N ALA A 328 11.10 7.03 31.16
CA ALA A 328 10.40 5.89 31.76
C ALA A 328 10.74 4.56 31.07
N ARG A 329 11.28 4.58 29.85
CA ARG A 329 11.53 3.37 29.05
C ARG A 329 12.32 2.28 29.80
N ALA A 330 13.49 2.65 30.34
CA ALA A 330 14.37 1.68 31.01
C ALA A 330 13.73 1.06 32.27
N GLU A 331 12.89 1.82 32.96
CA GLU A 331 12.10 1.35 34.09
C GLU A 331 11.01 0.38 33.64
N LEU A 332 10.23 0.77 32.63
CA LEU A 332 9.14 -0.01 32.07
C LEU A 332 9.62 -1.35 31.50
N GLU A 333 10.72 -1.35 30.74
CA GLU A 333 11.34 -2.57 30.21
C GLU A 333 11.88 -3.47 31.32
N ARG A 334 12.32 -2.91 32.45
CA ARG A 334 12.85 -3.69 33.58
C ARG A 334 11.75 -4.35 34.40
N PHE A 335 10.65 -3.64 34.65
CA PHE A 335 9.62 -4.09 35.61
C PHE A 335 8.36 -4.63 34.96
N LYS A 336 8.05 -4.21 33.72
CA LYS A 336 6.81 -4.55 33.00
C LYS A 336 7.08 -4.88 31.53
N SER A 337 8.18 -5.59 31.25
CA SER A 337 8.63 -5.95 29.90
C SER A 337 7.52 -6.56 29.03
N GLU A 338 6.76 -7.51 29.57
CA GLU A 338 5.69 -8.20 28.85
C GLU A 338 4.57 -7.23 28.44
N ILE A 339 4.11 -6.38 29.35
CA ILE A 339 3.05 -5.39 29.08
C ILE A 339 3.56 -4.37 28.05
N CYS A 340 4.81 -3.93 28.18
CA CYS A 340 5.43 -3.02 27.22
C CYS A 340 5.50 -3.64 25.82
N GLN A 341 5.93 -4.90 25.73
CA GLN A 341 6.03 -5.62 24.46
C GLN A 341 4.66 -5.85 23.83
N GLN A 342 3.63 -6.18 24.63
CA GLN A 342 2.25 -6.32 24.15
C GLN A 342 1.74 -4.99 23.58
N LYS A 343 1.89 -3.89 24.33
CA LYS A 343 1.43 -2.56 23.87
C LYS A 343 2.21 -2.06 22.66
N HIS A 344 3.52 -2.29 22.64
CA HIS A 344 4.38 -2.00 21.49
C HIS A 344 3.86 -2.72 20.24
N THR A 345 3.68 -4.04 20.34
CA THR A 345 3.17 -4.86 19.23
C THR A 345 1.79 -4.39 18.75
N GLU A 346 0.89 -4.05 19.67
CA GLU A 346 -0.45 -3.50 19.38
C GLU A 346 -0.36 -2.20 18.57
N ILE A 347 0.47 -1.25 19.01
CA ILE A 347 0.63 0.05 18.36
C ILE A 347 1.26 -0.09 16.98
N ILE A 348 2.33 -0.87 16.85
CA ILE A 348 3.02 -1.08 15.56
C ILE A 348 2.12 -1.83 14.55
N SER A 349 1.38 -2.84 15.01
CA SER A 349 0.41 -3.55 14.17
C SER A 349 -0.73 -2.63 13.70
N THR A 350 -1.24 -1.79 14.61
CA THR A 350 -2.28 -0.80 14.29
C THR A 350 -1.77 0.22 13.27
N ALA A 351 -0.57 0.77 13.48
CA ALA A 351 0.05 1.72 12.57
C ALA A 351 0.25 1.12 11.17
N ARG A 352 0.80 -0.09 11.08
CA ARG A 352 0.97 -0.81 9.80
C ARG A 352 -0.36 -0.97 9.06
N THR A 353 -1.41 -1.35 9.79
CA THR A 353 -2.75 -1.53 9.23
C THR A 353 -3.31 -0.21 8.70
N LEU A 354 -3.17 0.89 9.45
CA LEU A 354 -3.66 2.21 9.06
C LEU A 354 -2.92 2.75 7.82
N VAL A 355 -1.59 2.64 7.79
CA VAL A 355 -0.77 3.11 6.66
C VAL A 355 -1.07 2.30 5.41
N GLN A 356 -1.18 0.97 5.52
CA GLN A 356 -1.57 0.12 4.40
C GLN A 356 -2.98 0.46 3.91
N ALA A 357 -3.94 0.62 4.81
CA ALA A 357 -5.30 1.01 4.45
C ALA A 357 -5.35 2.37 3.75
N ALA A 358 -4.52 3.33 4.16
CA ALA A 358 -4.43 4.64 3.49
C ALA A 358 -3.91 4.51 2.06
N ALA A 359 -2.86 3.71 1.82
CA ALA A 359 -2.35 3.44 0.48
C ALA A 359 -3.39 2.73 -0.40
N ASP A 360 -4.11 1.78 0.20
CA ASP A 360 -5.14 0.99 -0.46
C ASP A 360 -6.33 1.84 -0.89
N VAL A 361 -6.84 2.68 0.01
CA VAL A 361 -7.91 3.64 -0.29
C VAL A 361 -7.48 4.61 -1.39
N GLN A 362 -6.23 5.09 -1.35
CA GLN A 362 -5.75 5.98 -2.39
C GLN A 362 -5.62 5.30 -3.75
N ALA A 363 -5.19 4.04 -3.80
CA ALA A 363 -5.16 3.27 -5.04
C ALA A 363 -6.58 3.10 -5.64
N VAL A 364 -7.60 2.91 -4.79
CA VAL A 364 -9.00 2.87 -5.24
C VAL A 364 -9.47 4.23 -5.74
N PHE A 365 -9.11 5.32 -5.06
CA PHE A 365 -9.45 6.67 -5.50
C PHE A 365 -8.85 7.00 -6.88
N LEU A 366 -7.61 6.56 -7.12
CA LEU A 366 -6.88 6.77 -8.38
C LEU A 366 -7.21 5.73 -9.47
N HIS A 367 -8.29 4.96 -9.32
CA HIS A 367 -8.64 3.88 -10.24
C HIS A 367 -8.69 4.32 -11.71
N GLY A 368 -9.25 5.50 -11.99
CA GLY A 368 -9.30 6.06 -13.34
C GLY A 368 -7.91 6.31 -13.94
N GLU A 369 -6.98 6.88 -13.17
CA GLU A 369 -5.59 7.11 -13.60
C GLU A 369 -4.85 5.79 -13.83
N ILE A 370 -5.12 4.78 -12.99
CA ILE A 370 -4.52 3.45 -13.14
C ILE A 370 -5.00 2.80 -14.44
N ILE A 371 -6.31 2.81 -14.72
CA ILE A 371 -6.87 2.30 -15.97
C ILE A 371 -6.23 3.00 -17.18
N GLU A 372 -6.08 4.33 -17.11
CA GLU A 372 -5.45 5.08 -18.20
C GLU A 372 -3.97 4.70 -18.38
N SER A 373 -3.23 4.51 -17.29
CA SER A 373 -1.86 4.02 -17.36
C SER A 373 -1.77 2.61 -17.98
N ILE A 374 -2.75 1.74 -17.74
CA ILE A 374 -2.84 0.40 -18.37
C ILE A 374 -3.09 0.55 -19.87
N ARG A 375 -4.02 1.43 -20.27
CA ARG A 375 -4.31 1.70 -21.70
C ARG A 375 -3.09 2.25 -22.43
N ILE A 376 -2.32 3.15 -21.81
CA ILE A 376 -1.08 3.67 -22.39
C ILE A 376 -0.07 2.53 -22.64
N CYS A 377 0.05 1.58 -21.70
CA CYS A 377 0.92 0.42 -21.89
C CYS A 377 0.44 -0.46 -23.04
N ALA A 378 -0.86 -0.76 -23.11
CA ALA A 378 -1.46 -1.54 -24.19
C ALA A 378 -1.28 -0.85 -25.56
N GLN A 379 -1.52 0.46 -25.64
CA GLN A 379 -1.36 1.24 -26.86
C GLN A 379 0.11 1.27 -27.33
N SER A 380 1.07 1.39 -26.41
CA SER A 380 2.48 1.32 -26.79
C SER A 380 2.86 -0.03 -27.40
N VAL A 381 2.36 -1.14 -26.84
CA VAL A 381 2.56 -2.49 -27.42
C VAL A 381 1.86 -2.63 -28.77
N ARG A 382 0.69 -1.98 -28.94
CA ARG A 382 -0.04 -1.91 -30.21
C ARG A 382 0.83 -1.40 -31.33
N ASP A 383 1.39 -0.23 -31.11
CA ASP A 383 2.05 0.53 -32.16
C ASP A 383 3.32 -0.21 -32.59
N GLU A 384 4.04 -0.82 -31.64
CA GLU A 384 5.18 -1.69 -31.90
C GLU A 384 4.81 -2.95 -32.69
N PHE A 385 3.71 -3.63 -32.32
CA PHE A 385 3.24 -4.81 -33.06
C PHE A 385 2.84 -4.46 -34.49
N ILE A 386 2.04 -3.41 -34.67
CA ILE A 386 1.60 -2.96 -36.00
C ILE A 386 2.80 -2.57 -36.86
N ALA A 387 3.77 -1.85 -36.29
CA ALA A 387 4.99 -1.49 -37.00
C ALA A 387 5.80 -2.73 -37.42
N THR A 388 5.92 -3.72 -36.53
CA THR A 388 6.63 -4.98 -36.79
C THR A 388 5.96 -5.77 -37.90
N VAL A 389 4.64 -5.99 -37.82
CA VAL A 389 3.90 -6.72 -38.86
C VAL A 389 3.95 -5.99 -40.19
N ARG A 390 3.82 -4.66 -40.22
CA ARG A 390 3.96 -3.87 -41.45
C ARG A 390 5.33 -4.06 -42.10
N ALA A 391 6.39 -4.05 -41.30
CA ALA A 391 7.76 -4.28 -41.80
C ALA A 391 7.95 -5.71 -42.33
N GLU A 392 7.45 -6.72 -41.62
CA GLU A 392 7.49 -8.13 -42.04
C GLU A 392 6.74 -8.35 -43.36
N VAL A 393 5.48 -7.88 -43.45
CA VAL A 393 4.63 -7.99 -44.64
C VAL A 393 5.27 -7.30 -45.84
N ALA A 394 5.92 -6.15 -45.65
CA ALA A 394 6.61 -5.44 -46.73
C ALA A 394 7.79 -6.23 -47.33
N ALA A 395 8.37 -7.16 -46.57
CA ALA A 395 9.52 -7.97 -46.98
C ALA A 395 9.13 -9.37 -47.53
N MET A 396 7.86 -9.79 -47.42
CA MET A 396 7.40 -11.12 -47.82
C MET A 396 7.20 -11.24 -49.34
N ASN A 397 7.51 -12.42 -49.88
CA ASN A 397 7.15 -12.80 -51.25
C ASN A 397 5.70 -13.29 -51.35
N TYR A 398 5.18 -13.49 -52.57
CA TYR A 398 3.76 -13.80 -52.79
C TYR A 398 3.28 -15.10 -52.11
N PRO A 399 3.98 -16.26 -52.22
CA PRO A 399 3.61 -17.45 -51.46
C PRO A 399 3.54 -17.21 -49.95
N GLN A 400 4.52 -16.47 -49.39
CA GLN A 400 4.56 -16.12 -47.97
C GLN A 400 3.37 -15.25 -47.55
N LEU A 401 3.05 -14.22 -48.36
CA LEU A 401 1.89 -13.35 -48.13
C LEU A 401 0.57 -14.12 -48.14
N ARG A 402 0.41 -15.07 -49.07
CA ARG A 402 -0.80 -15.89 -49.17
C ARG A 402 -0.98 -16.83 -47.97
N SER A 403 0.12 -17.23 -47.34
CA SER A 403 0.12 -18.05 -46.13
C SER A 403 0.15 -17.23 -44.83
N PHE A 404 0.30 -15.91 -44.91
CA PHE A 404 0.41 -15.05 -43.74
C PHE A 404 -0.98 -14.86 -43.10
N SER A 405 -1.04 -15.07 -41.79
CA SER A 405 -2.23 -14.83 -40.98
C SER A 405 -1.84 -14.01 -39.76
N ALA A 406 -2.47 -12.84 -39.59
CA ALA A 406 -2.25 -12.01 -38.40
C ALA A 406 -2.65 -12.76 -37.12
N VAL A 407 -3.68 -13.62 -37.20
CA VAL A 407 -4.13 -14.49 -36.10
C VAL A 407 -3.01 -15.44 -35.67
N VAL A 408 -2.45 -16.22 -36.60
CA VAL A 408 -1.36 -17.17 -36.31
C VAL A 408 -0.11 -16.44 -35.83
N ARG A 409 0.17 -15.24 -36.35
CA ARG A 409 1.29 -14.41 -35.88
C ARG A 409 1.11 -14.00 -34.43
N THR A 410 -0.10 -13.60 -34.04
CA THR A 410 -0.44 -13.23 -32.67
C THR A 410 -0.46 -14.42 -31.73
N GLU A 411 -0.97 -15.59 -32.13
CA GLU A 411 -0.88 -16.81 -31.31
C GLU A 411 0.57 -17.17 -30.96
N ASN A 412 1.52 -16.84 -31.85
CA ASN A 412 2.95 -17.00 -31.62
C ASN A 412 3.59 -15.81 -30.86
N ASN A 413 2.90 -14.68 -30.71
CA ASN A 413 3.40 -13.46 -30.07
C ASN A 413 2.70 -13.24 -28.73
N SER A 414 3.46 -13.11 -27.65
CA SER A 414 2.88 -12.98 -26.32
C SER A 414 2.49 -11.53 -25.96
N ASN A 415 1.74 -10.84 -26.83
CA ASN A 415 1.42 -9.42 -26.69
C ASN A 415 0.76 -9.12 -25.34
N ALA A 416 -0.23 -9.91 -24.91
CA ALA A 416 -0.84 -9.73 -23.60
C ALA A 416 0.18 -9.87 -22.44
N ASN A 417 1.17 -10.74 -22.55
CA ASN A 417 2.24 -10.86 -21.54
C ASN A 417 3.18 -9.66 -21.55
N ILE A 418 3.48 -9.08 -22.72
CA ILE A 418 4.29 -7.84 -22.82
C ILE A 418 3.53 -6.68 -22.18
N VAL A 419 2.22 -6.56 -22.42
CA VAL A 419 1.38 -5.55 -21.76
C VAL A 419 1.41 -5.74 -20.25
N ARG A 420 1.19 -6.97 -19.74
CA ARG A 420 1.29 -7.28 -18.31
C ARG A 420 2.64 -6.92 -17.73
N GLN A 421 3.73 -7.23 -18.43
CA GLN A 421 5.09 -6.91 -17.98
C GLN A 421 5.29 -5.39 -17.86
N ARG A 422 4.92 -4.61 -18.88
CA ARG A 422 5.04 -3.14 -18.84
C ARG A 422 4.15 -2.52 -17.77
N CYS A 423 2.94 -3.04 -17.57
CA CYS A 423 2.07 -2.63 -16.48
C CYS A 423 2.69 -2.96 -15.12
N ALA A 424 3.32 -4.12 -14.96
CA ALA A 424 4.01 -4.49 -13.72
C ALA A 424 5.20 -3.57 -13.43
N GLU A 425 6.01 -3.24 -14.44
CA GLU A 425 7.13 -2.30 -14.31
C GLU A 425 6.65 -0.88 -13.95
N ARG A 426 5.52 -0.45 -14.50
CA ARG A 426 5.01 0.92 -14.33
C ARG A 426 4.17 1.11 -13.06
N LEU A 427 3.33 0.15 -12.71
CA LEU A 427 2.40 0.23 -11.56
C LEU A 427 2.97 -0.42 -10.29
N GLY A 428 4.04 -1.20 -10.41
CA GLY A 428 4.74 -1.82 -9.29
C GLY A 428 3.81 -2.65 -8.41
N TRP A 429 3.75 -2.31 -7.12
CA TRP A 429 2.93 -3.03 -6.14
C TRP A 429 1.42 -2.95 -6.42
N ILE A 430 0.96 -1.89 -7.09
CA ILE A 430 -0.46 -1.70 -7.44
C ILE A 430 -0.92 -2.76 -8.45
N MET A 431 0.00 -3.28 -9.28
CA MET A 431 -0.29 -4.29 -10.30
C MET A 431 -1.10 -5.47 -9.75
N LYS A 432 -0.75 -5.97 -8.55
CA LYS A 432 -1.46 -7.09 -7.91
C LYS A 432 -2.94 -6.79 -7.62
N LYS A 433 -3.31 -5.52 -7.47
CA LYS A 433 -4.69 -5.08 -7.19
C LYS A 433 -5.52 -4.88 -8.44
N VAL A 434 -4.88 -4.68 -9.58
CA VAL A 434 -5.54 -4.40 -10.86
C VAL A 434 -5.24 -5.47 -11.91
N GLU A 435 -4.75 -6.63 -11.48
CA GLU A 435 -4.34 -7.72 -12.36
C GLU A 435 -5.48 -8.16 -13.29
N LEU A 436 -6.72 -8.23 -12.77
CA LEU A 436 -7.91 -8.54 -13.57
C LEU A 436 -8.13 -7.50 -14.68
N ASN A 437 -8.04 -6.22 -14.35
CA ASN A 437 -8.24 -5.13 -15.32
C ASN A 437 -7.13 -5.14 -16.39
N VAL A 438 -5.88 -5.42 -15.99
CA VAL A 438 -4.79 -5.58 -16.95
C VAL A 438 -5.02 -6.81 -17.82
N HIS A 439 -5.48 -7.92 -17.25
CA HIS A 439 -5.77 -9.13 -18.00
C HIS A 439 -6.88 -8.89 -19.04
N GLU A 440 -7.98 -8.27 -18.65
CA GLU A 440 -9.11 -7.95 -19.53
C GLU A 440 -8.69 -6.99 -20.64
N ILE A 441 -8.03 -5.87 -20.29
CA ILE A 441 -7.56 -4.90 -21.29
C ILE A 441 -6.54 -5.54 -22.22
N ALA A 442 -5.59 -6.32 -21.71
CA ALA A 442 -4.57 -6.99 -22.54
C ALA A 442 -5.17 -8.02 -23.50
N THR A 443 -6.22 -8.74 -23.07
CA THR A 443 -6.90 -9.75 -23.90
C THR A 443 -7.76 -9.09 -24.99
N ASN A 444 -8.57 -8.09 -24.63
CA ASN A 444 -9.35 -7.30 -25.59
C ASN A 444 -8.41 -6.63 -26.61
N PHE A 445 -7.30 -6.08 -26.13
CA PHE A 445 -6.25 -5.49 -26.95
C PHE A 445 -5.66 -6.48 -27.97
N GLU A 446 -5.36 -7.71 -27.54
CA GLU A 446 -4.80 -8.73 -28.43
C GLU A 446 -5.76 -9.06 -29.59
N HIS A 447 -7.06 -9.13 -29.31
CA HIS A 447 -8.09 -9.32 -30.34
C HIS A 447 -8.23 -8.11 -31.29
N ASP A 448 -8.34 -6.89 -30.75
CA ASP A 448 -8.53 -5.67 -31.56
C ASP A 448 -7.38 -5.44 -32.55
N VAL A 449 -6.15 -5.75 -32.13
CA VAL A 449 -4.97 -5.57 -32.99
C VAL A 449 -4.93 -6.59 -34.12
N VAL A 450 -5.29 -7.84 -33.84
CA VAL A 450 -5.40 -8.88 -34.87
C VAL A 450 -6.43 -8.47 -35.92
N GLU A 451 -7.62 -8.05 -35.49
CA GLU A 451 -8.68 -7.62 -36.39
C GLU A 451 -8.25 -6.40 -37.23
N TYR A 452 -7.63 -5.40 -36.60
CA TYR A 452 -7.13 -4.21 -37.29
C TYR A 452 -6.10 -4.54 -38.37
N VAL A 453 -5.10 -5.37 -38.04
CA VAL A 453 -4.05 -5.77 -38.99
C VAL A 453 -4.64 -6.64 -40.09
N GLN A 454 -5.55 -7.56 -39.77
CA GLN A 454 -6.20 -8.44 -40.73
C GLN A 454 -7.08 -7.65 -41.71
N THR A 455 -7.88 -6.70 -41.22
CA THR A 455 -8.71 -5.83 -42.07
C THR A 455 -7.83 -4.93 -42.93
N GLY A 456 -6.76 -4.35 -42.38
CA GLY A 456 -5.81 -3.56 -43.17
C GLY A 456 -5.11 -4.37 -44.26
N PHE A 457 -4.78 -5.63 -43.97
CA PHE A 457 -4.23 -6.59 -44.93
C PHE A 457 -5.24 -6.93 -46.03
N GLU A 458 -6.48 -7.27 -45.66
CA GLU A 458 -7.56 -7.59 -46.60
C GLU A 458 -7.93 -6.39 -47.48
N GLN A 459 -8.02 -5.19 -46.92
CA GLN A 459 -8.25 -3.95 -47.66
C GLN A 459 -7.06 -3.60 -48.57
N GLY A 460 -5.82 -3.84 -48.13
CA GLY A 460 -4.62 -3.67 -48.95
C GLY A 460 -4.53 -4.67 -50.12
N LEU A 461 -5.07 -5.87 -49.94
CA LEU A 461 -5.19 -6.89 -50.99
C LEU A 461 -6.36 -6.60 -51.95
N ASN A 462 -7.44 -5.97 -51.48
CA ASN A 462 -8.57 -5.45 -52.28
C ASN A 462 -8.28 -4.12 -53.00
N GLY A 463 -7.01 -3.82 -53.31
CA GLY A 463 -6.60 -2.68 -54.13
C GLY A 463 -5.37 -2.95 -55.01
N ARG A 464 -4.86 -4.18 -55.03
CA ARG A 464 -3.73 -4.63 -55.85
C ARG A 464 -3.98 -6.04 -56.41
N ILE A 465 -5.14 -6.28 -57.02
CA ILE A 465 -5.31 -7.49 -57.84
C ILE A 465 -4.48 -7.28 -59.12
N LEU A 466 -3.22 -7.72 -59.10
CA LEU A 466 -2.35 -7.67 -60.27
C LEU A 466 -2.89 -8.53 -61.43
N TYR A 467 -3.70 -9.55 -61.12
CA TYR A 467 -4.11 -10.61 -62.06
C TYR A 467 -5.60 -10.99 -61.95
N PRO A 468 -6.53 -10.16 -62.46
CA PRO A 468 -7.96 -10.48 -62.43
C PRO A 468 -8.31 -11.64 -63.37
N HIS A 469 -9.13 -12.58 -62.90
CA HIS A 469 -9.66 -13.73 -63.66
C HIS A 469 -11.09 -13.49 -64.17
N THR A 470 -11.83 -12.57 -63.55
CA THR A 470 -13.19 -12.20 -63.97
C THR A 470 -13.40 -10.69 -63.99
N LEU A 471 -14.43 -10.23 -64.70
CA LEU A 471 -14.82 -8.81 -64.72
C LEU A 471 -15.23 -8.31 -63.31
N ALA A 472 -15.87 -9.18 -62.52
CA ALA A 472 -16.27 -8.89 -61.14
C ALA A 472 -15.06 -8.61 -60.23
N GLU A 473 -13.91 -9.21 -60.52
CA GLU A 473 -12.67 -8.99 -59.77
C GLU A 473 -11.97 -7.67 -60.13
N ILE A 474 -12.41 -6.94 -61.17
CA ILE A 474 -11.82 -5.66 -61.60
C ILE A 474 -12.55 -4.45 -60.99
N GLN A 475 -13.48 -4.65 -60.04
CA GLN A 475 -14.36 -3.58 -59.52
C GLN A 475 -13.61 -2.33 -59.07
N GLY A 476 -13.65 -1.29 -59.91
CA GLY A 476 -12.96 -0.01 -59.69
C GLY A 476 -12.98 0.97 -60.87
N GLY A 477 -13.45 0.58 -62.07
CA GLY A 477 -13.55 1.48 -63.22
C GLY A 477 -14.88 1.33 -63.98
N ASN A 478 -15.46 2.44 -64.43
CA ASN A 478 -16.55 2.46 -65.42
C ASN A 478 -16.03 1.88 -66.75
N LEU A 479 -15.99 0.57 -66.88
CA LEU A 479 -15.62 -0.10 -68.11
C LEU A 479 -16.79 0.02 -69.10
N THR A 480 -16.57 0.75 -70.19
CA THR A 480 -17.55 0.89 -71.27
C THR A 480 -17.51 -0.33 -72.19
N VAL A 481 -18.66 -0.68 -72.77
CA VAL A 481 -18.75 -1.73 -73.80
C VAL A 481 -17.75 -1.43 -74.93
N GLY A 482 -17.00 -2.44 -75.36
CA GLY A 482 -15.92 -2.35 -76.34
C GLY A 482 -14.53 -2.13 -75.76
N THR A 483 -14.38 -1.98 -74.42
CA THR A 483 -13.06 -1.81 -73.79
C THR A 483 -12.27 -3.12 -73.78
N ASN A 484 -11.01 -3.07 -74.23
CA ASN A 484 -10.05 -4.16 -74.05
C ASN A 484 -9.55 -4.17 -72.60
N ILE A 485 -9.71 -5.32 -71.92
CA ILE A 485 -9.20 -5.58 -70.58
C ILE A 485 -8.21 -6.73 -70.61
N THR A 486 -7.26 -6.72 -69.69
CA THR A 486 -6.34 -7.83 -69.48
C THR A 486 -6.83 -8.70 -68.34
N LEU A 487 -7.02 -10.00 -68.59
CA LEU A 487 -7.40 -11.02 -67.62
C LEU A 487 -6.35 -12.14 -67.57
N TYR A 488 -6.45 -13.01 -66.58
CA TYR A 488 -5.53 -14.12 -66.38
C TYR A 488 -6.30 -15.44 -66.30
N THR A 489 -5.76 -16.50 -66.90
CA THR A 489 -6.31 -17.86 -66.73
C THR A 489 -6.03 -18.37 -65.31
N ARG A 490 -6.69 -19.46 -64.87
CA ARG A 490 -6.38 -20.13 -63.57
C ARG A 490 -4.91 -20.53 -63.40
N ASN A 491 -4.19 -20.68 -64.51
CA ASN A 491 -2.76 -21.02 -64.55
C ASN A 491 -1.87 -19.77 -64.70
N ASN A 492 -2.39 -18.56 -64.41
CA ASN A 492 -1.70 -17.27 -64.51
C ASN A 492 -1.19 -16.88 -65.91
N ILE A 493 -1.80 -17.41 -66.97
CA ILE A 493 -1.48 -16.96 -68.34
C ILE A 493 -2.35 -15.75 -68.67
N GLN A 494 -1.72 -14.61 -69.00
CA GLN A 494 -2.38 -13.36 -69.38
C GLN A 494 -3.14 -13.50 -70.71
N TYR A 495 -4.33 -12.90 -70.84
CA TYR A 495 -5.07 -12.77 -72.10
C TYR A 495 -5.88 -11.48 -72.17
N GLU A 496 -6.09 -10.98 -73.39
CA GLU A 496 -6.96 -9.85 -73.64
C GLU A 496 -8.41 -10.32 -73.81
N ALA A 497 -9.34 -9.58 -73.22
CA ALA A 497 -10.77 -9.77 -73.35
C ALA A 497 -11.44 -8.43 -73.66
N ILE A 498 -12.61 -8.46 -74.28
CA ILE A 498 -13.40 -7.27 -74.63
C ILE A 498 -14.67 -7.29 -73.80
N VAL A 499 -14.99 -6.16 -73.17
CA VAL A 499 -16.26 -5.99 -72.45
C VAL A 499 -17.40 -5.88 -73.46
N ILE A 500 -18.41 -6.75 -73.36
CA ILE A 500 -19.60 -6.71 -74.22
C ILE A 500 -20.83 -6.27 -73.41
N GLU A 501 -21.97 -6.05 -74.10
CA GLU A 501 -23.23 -5.68 -73.43
C GLU A 501 -23.64 -6.72 -72.37
N ASN A 502 -24.41 -6.29 -71.36
CA ASN A 502 -24.87 -7.12 -70.24
C ASN A 502 -23.79 -7.61 -69.24
N GLY A 503 -22.59 -7.03 -69.26
CA GLY A 503 -21.54 -7.34 -68.28
C GLY A 503 -20.81 -8.66 -68.54
N GLU A 504 -20.96 -9.21 -69.74
CA GLU A 504 -20.20 -10.37 -70.21
C GLU A 504 -18.86 -9.93 -70.84
N ILE A 505 -17.98 -10.91 -71.07
CA ILE A 505 -16.72 -10.71 -71.77
C ILE A 505 -16.63 -11.64 -72.98
N THR A 506 -15.95 -11.17 -74.03
CA THR A 506 -15.60 -11.98 -75.20
C THR A 506 -14.11 -11.92 -75.48
N LEU A 507 -13.60 -12.83 -76.31
CA LEU A 507 -12.19 -12.82 -76.72
C LEU A 507 -12.05 -12.06 -78.06
N PRO A 508 -10.99 -11.27 -78.28
CA PRO A 508 -10.73 -10.64 -79.57
C PRO A 508 -10.69 -11.67 -80.71
N GLY A 509 -11.51 -11.48 -81.74
CA GLY A 509 -11.60 -12.40 -82.89
C GLY A 509 -12.53 -13.61 -82.70
N LEU A 510 -13.13 -13.77 -81.51
CA LEU A 510 -14.17 -14.79 -81.29
C LEU A 510 -15.43 -14.42 -82.07
N SER A 511 -15.87 -15.30 -82.97
CA SER A 511 -17.06 -15.07 -83.78
C SER A 511 -17.76 -16.37 -84.13
N ALA A 512 -19.07 -16.30 -84.37
CA ALA A 512 -19.86 -17.42 -84.84
C ALA A 512 -20.78 -16.98 -85.98
N ILE A 513 -20.86 -17.77 -87.05
CA ILE A 513 -21.69 -17.51 -88.23
C ILE A 513 -22.55 -18.74 -88.49
N ARG A 514 -23.85 -18.52 -88.62
CA ARG A 514 -24.79 -19.54 -89.09
C ARG A 514 -25.04 -19.34 -90.58
N THR A 515 -24.77 -20.38 -91.34
CA THR A 515 -25.11 -20.48 -92.76
C THR A 515 -26.36 -21.35 -92.90
N SER A 516 -27.46 -20.74 -93.34
CA SER A 516 -28.69 -21.45 -93.67
C SER A 516 -28.78 -21.60 -95.19
N ALA A 517 -29.05 -22.80 -95.68
CA ALA A 517 -29.19 -23.09 -97.10
C ALA A 517 -30.47 -23.87 -97.37
N HIS A 518 -31.15 -23.50 -98.44
CA HIS A 518 -32.32 -24.20 -98.96
C HIS A 518 -32.07 -24.55 -100.43
N GLU A 519 -32.18 -25.83 -100.75
CA GLU A 519 -32.00 -26.37 -102.10
C GLU A 519 -33.33 -26.95 -102.59
N GLU A 520 -33.74 -26.56 -103.79
CA GLU A 520 -34.90 -27.14 -104.47
C GLU A 520 -34.51 -27.73 -105.83
N HIS A 521 -35.23 -28.79 -106.22
CA HIS A 521 -35.18 -29.37 -107.55
C HIS A 521 -33.81 -29.97 -107.94
N GLY A 522 -33.11 -30.60 -106.99
CA GLY A 522 -31.81 -31.24 -107.23
C GLY A 522 -30.73 -30.26 -107.71
N GLY A 523 -30.69 -29.08 -107.09
CA GLY A 523 -29.67 -28.06 -107.32
C GLY A 523 -30.05 -26.92 -108.27
N LYS A 524 -31.30 -26.86 -108.76
CA LYS A 524 -31.73 -25.80 -109.70
C LYS A 524 -32.03 -24.46 -109.03
N TYR A 525 -32.51 -24.48 -107.79
CA TYR A 525 -32.70 -23.27 -106.99
C TYR A 525 -31.97 -23.43 -105.66
N TRP A 526 -31.02 -22.55 -105.41
CA TRP A 526 -30.19 -22.54 -104.21
C TRP A 526 -30.26 -21.15 -103.59
N THR A 527 -30.75 -21.06 -102.35
CA THR A 527 -30.63 -19.85 -101.55
C THR A 527 -29.77 -20.15 -100.34
N SER A 528 -28.78 -19.31 -100.07
CA SER A 528 -27.95 -19.39 -98.87
C SER A 528 -27.85 -18.03 -98.21
N SER A 529 -28.04 -17.97 -96.90
CA SER A 529 -27.88 -16.77 -96.10
C SER A 529 -26.93 -17.02 -94.94
N ASN A 530 -26.12 -16.02 -94.62
CA ASN A 530 -25.25 -16.02 -93.45
C ASN A 530 -25.80 -15.03 -92.41
N SER A 531 -25.84 -15.45 -91.16
CA SER A 531 -26.26 -14.62 -90.02
C SER A 531 -25.27 -14.79 -88.87
N PRO A 532 -24.84 -13.70 -88.21
CA PRO A 532 -23.99 -13.79 -87.03
C PRO A 532 -24.76 -14.45 -85.87
N CYS A 533 -24.05 -15.19 -85.02
CA CYS A 533 -24.61 -15.81 -83.82
C CYS A 533 -24.05 -15.14 -82.56
N ALA A 534 -24.85 -15.10 -81.49
CA ALA A 534 -24.36 -14.68 -80.18
C ALA A 534 -23.35 -15.72 -79.66
N VAL A 535 -22.17 -15.23 -79.25
CA VAL A 535 -21.06 -16.03 -78.73
C VAL A 535 -20.50 -15.36 -77.48
N SER A 536 -20.32 -16.15 -76.43
CA SER A 536 -19.79 -15.69 -75.14
C SER A 536 -18.65 -16.58 -74.68
N PHE A 537 -17.64 -15.99 -74.03
CA PHE A 537 -16.55 -16.73 -73.42
C PHE A 537 -16.76 -16.87 -71.91
N LEU A 538 -16.69 -18.10 -71.41
CA LEU A 538 -16.85 -18.45 -70.00
C LEU A 538 -15.47 -18.68 -69.36
N PRO A 539 -14.87 -17.66 -68.71
CA PRO A 539 -13.48 -17.73 -68.24
C PRO A 539 -13.27 -18.73 -67.11
N ASN A 540 -14.28 -18.90 -66.25
CA ASN A 540 -14.26 -19.79 -65.09
C ASN A 540 -14.03 -21.27 -65.45
N ILE A 541 -14.52 -21.69 -66.62
CA ILE A 541 -14.41 -23.06 -67.16
C ILE A 541 -13.68 -23.12 -68.50
N SER A 542 -13.12 -21.99 -68.96
CA SER A 542 -12.39 -21.84 -70.23
C SER A 542 -13.13 -22.49 -71.40
N SER A 543 -14.38 -22.07 -71.62
CA SER A 543 -15.23 -22.63 -72.69
C SER A 543 -15.96 -21.53 -73.44
N VAL A 544 -16.26 -21.77 -74.71
CA VAL A 544 -17.06 -20.88 -75.57
C VAL A 544 -18.48 -21.42 -75.68
N GLN A 545 -19.45 -20.55 -75.50
CA GLN A 545 -20.87 -20.84 -75.66
C GLN A 545 -21.40 -20.11 -76.90
N VAL A 546 -22.16 -20.82 -77.74
CA VAL A 546 -22.77 -20.27 -78.96
C VAL A 546 -24.26 -20.54 -78.94
N SER A 547 -25.07 -19.48 -79.00
CA SER A 547 -26.52 -19.60 -79.02
C SER A 547 -27.03 -19.76 -80.45
N ALA A 548 -26.88 -20.95 -81.03
CA ALA A 548 -27.37 -21.28 -82.37
C ALA A 548 -27.78 -22.76 -82.50
N ASN A 549 -28.81 -23.00 -83.33
CA ASN A 549 -29.27 -24.34 -83.69
C ASN A 549 -28.72 -24.78 -85.05
N VAL A 550 -28.19 -26.00 -85.10
CA VAL A 550 -27.69 -26.69 -86.29
C VAL A 550 -28.72 -27.75 -86.66
N PHE A 551 -29.15 -27.79 -87.93
CA PHE A 551 -30.11 -28.80 -88.40
C PHE A 551 -29.94 -29.14 -89.87
N ARG A 552 -30.47 -30.29 -90.28
CA ARG A 552 -30.62 -30.68 -91.69
C ARG A 552 -31.88 -31.50 -91.87
N ASN A 553 -32.75 -31.05 -92.75
CA ASN A 553 -33.99 -31.71 -93.10
C ASN A 553 -34.02 -31.92 -94.62
N GLU A 554 -34.27 -33.16 -95.04
CA GLU A 554 -34.47 -33.50 -96.45
C GLU A 554 -35.85 -34.13 -96.64
N TRP A 555 -36.58 -33.66 -97.66
CA TRP A 555 -37.91 -34.20 -97.98
C TRP A 555 -38.21 -34.12 -99.47
N ASP A 556 -39.14 -34.96 -99.93
CA ASP A 556 -39.59 -34.96 -101.33
C ASP A 556 -40.94 -34.24 -101.45
N THR A 557 -41.03 -33.21 -102.31
CA THR A 557 -42.30 -32.60 -102.70
C THR A 557 -42.78 -33.18 -104.04
N LYS A 558 -44.07 -33.54 -104.11
CA LYS A 558 -44.74 -33.89 -105.37
C LYS A 558 -45.36 -32.62 -105.95
N GLY A 559 -44.98 -32.23 -107.17
CA GLY A 559 -45.62 -31.10 -107.85
C GLY A 559 -47.13 -31.30 -108.00
N ARG A 560 -47.95 -30.26 -107.76
CA ARG A 560 -49.37 -30.25 -108.10
C ARG A 560 -49.54 -29.73 -109.54
N PHE A 561 -50.09 -30.54 -110.44
CA PHE A 561 -50.64 -30.07 -111.72
C PHE A 561 -52.16 -29.98 -111.61
N ASN A 562 -52.71 -28.79 -111.82
CA ASN A 562 -54.13 -28.62 -112.11
C ASN A 562 -54.29 -28.64 -113.64
N ILE A 563 -55.14 -29.55 -114.13
CA ILE A 563 -55.79 -29.55 -115.47
C ILE A 563 -54.94 -30.12 -116.63
N PHE A 564 -54.87 -31.45 -116.78
CA PHE A 564 -55.01 -32.24 -118.04
C PHE A 564 -54.78 -33.77 -117.75
N PRO A 565 -55.51 -34.72 -118.37
CA PRO A 565 -55.53 -36.12 -117.93
C PRO A 565 -54.60 -37.00 -118.79
N TRP A 566 -53.30 -36.97 -118.53
CA TRP A 566 -52.34 -37.96 -119.06
C TRP A 566 -51.39 -38.42 -117.94
N PRO A 567 -51.04 -39.73 -117.85
CA PRO A 567 -50.22 -40.25 -116.76
C PRO A 567 -48.74 -40.03 -117.07
N HIS A 568 -48.26 -38.80 -116.95
CA HIS A 568 -46.82 -38.53 -116.91
C HIS A 568 -46.36 -38.59 -115.44
N ARG A 569 -45.28 -39.34 -115.17
CA ARG A 569 -44.62 -39.38 -113.85
C ARG A 569 -44.31 -37.94 -113.43
N LEU A 570 -45.01 -37.45 -112.40
CA LEU A 570 -44.70 -36.16 -111.79
C LEU A 570 -43.23 -36.15 -111.35
N PRO A 571 -42.47 -35.09 -111.65
CA PRO A 571 -41.14 -34.94 -111.07
C PRO A 571 -41.28 -34.93 -109.55
N LYS A 572 -40.60 -35.85 -108.86
CA LYS A 572 -40.33 -35.68 -107.43
C LYS A 572 -39.25 -34.62 -107.31
N TYR A 573 -39.52 -33.58 -106.56
CA TYR A 573 -38.52 -32.58 -106.24
C TYR A 573 -37.95 -32.90 -104.87
N HIS A 574 -36.67 -33.25 -104.84
CA HIS A 574 -35.93 -33.33 -103.59
C HIS A 574 -35.68 -31.92 -103.07
N GLN A 575 -36.00 -31.67 -101.81
CA GLN A 575 -35.73 -30.42 -101.10
C GLN A 575 -34.82 -30.70 -99.91
N VAL A 576 -33.83 -29.83 -99.71
CA VAL A 576 -32.88 -29.89 -98.60
C VAL A 576 -32.84 -28.53 -97.92
N GLU A 577 -33.17 -28.49 -96.63
CA GLU A 577 -33.00 -27.32 -95.78
C GLU A 577 -31.98 -27.64 -94.70
N LYS A 578 -30.94 -26.83 -94.57
CA LYS A 578 -29.90 -27.03 -93.55
C LYS A 578 -29.42 -25.73 -92.96
N ALA A 579 -29.02 -25.79 -91.69
CA ALA A 579 -28.31 -24.75 -90.99
C ALA A 579 -27.01 -25.32 -90.41
N GLU A 580 -25.88 -24.76 -90.84
CA GLU A 580 -24.55 -25.07 -90.33
C GLU A 580 -24.04 -23.87 -89.52
N VAL A 581 -23.26 -24.12 -88.47
CA VAL A 581 -22.69 -23.05 -87.62
C VAL A 581 -21.18 -23.18 -87.62
N SER A 582 -20.49 -22.13 -88.06
CA SER A 582 -19.04 -22.02 -87.94
C SER A 582 -18.68 -21.13 -86.75
N VAL A 583 -17.80 -21.62 -85.87
CA VAL A 583 -17.31 -20.89 -84.70
C VAL A 583 -15.82 -20.71 -84.86
N THR A 584 -15.34 -19.48 -84.89
CA THR A 584 -13.93 -19.14 -85.02
C THR A 584 -13.38 -18.70 -83.67
N ILE A 585 -12.41 -19.45 -83.17
CA ILE A 585 -11.67 -19.21 -81.93
C ILE A 585 -10.42 -18.34 -82.23
N PRO A 586 -9.91 -17.53 -81.28
CA PRO A 586 -8.70 -16.75 -81.54
C PRO A 586 -7.45 -17.64 -81.71
N PRO A 587 -6.46 -17.21 -82.51
CA PRO A 587 -5.29 -18.01 -82.90
C PRO A 587 -4.42 -18.52 -81.74
N ASP A 588 -4.40 -17.81 -80.61
CA ASP A 588 -3.57 -18.15 -79.44
C ASP A 588 -4.24 -19.14 -78.48
N TRP A 589 -5.42 -19.65 -78.85
CA TRP A 589 -6.18 -20.61 -78.07
C TRP A 589 -6.23 -21.95 -78.79
N ILE A 590 -6.26 -23.01 -78.00
CA ILE A 590 -6.32 -24.40 -78.47
C ILE A 590 -7.74 -24.91 -78.22
N ILE A 591 -8.36 -25.47 -79.25
CA ILE A 591 -9.67 -26.11 -79.15
C ILE A 591 -9.51 -27.48 -78.47
N GLY A 592 -10.25 -27.68 -77.39
CA GLY A 592 -10.29 -28.94 -76.64
C GLY A 592 -11.20 -29.99 -77.30
N ASN A 593 -11.40 -31.10 -76.60
CA ASN A 593 -12.27 -32.17 -77.09
C ASN A 593 -13.75 -31.75 -77.03
N ILE A 594 -14.45 -31.84 -78.16
CA ILE A 594 -15.86 -31.44 -78.29
C ILE A 594 -16.73 -32.69 -78.35
N VAL A 595 -17.69 -32.80 -77.43
CA VAL A 595 -18.69 -33.88 -77.44
C VAL A 595 -19.96 -33.34 -78.10
N TRP A 596 -20.29 -33.86 -79.29
CA TRP A 596 -21.44 -33.41 -80.08
C TRP A 596 -22.22 -34.58 -80.70
N GLY A 597 -23.55 -34.49 -80.70
CA GLY A 597 -24.42 -35.52 -81.30
C GLY A 597 -24.53 -35.44 -82.83
N GLY A 598 -24.22 -34.28 -83.42
CA GLY A 598 -24.14 -34.08 -84.87
C GLY A 598 -22.72 -34.29 -85.41
N TRP A 599 -22.44 -33.73 -86.58
CA TRP A 599 -21.10 -33.73 -87.17
C TRP A 599 -20.38 -32.42 -86.85
N HIS A 600 -19.07 -32.50 -86.66
CA HIS A 600 -18.23 -31.32 -86.60
C HIS A 600 -16.89 -31.58 -87.28
N SER A 601 -16.28 -30.53 -87.81
CA SER A 601 -14.93 -30.57 -88.34
C SER A 601 -14.16 -29.35 -87.86
N ILE A 602 -12.90 -29.56 -87.47
CA ILE A 602 -12.01 -28.49 -87.03
C ILE A 602 -11.01 -28.22 -88.16
N LYS A 603 -10.98 -26.99 -88.66
CA LYS A 603 -10.01 -26.53 -89.66
C LYS A 603 -9.32 -25.27 -89.16
N GLY A 604 -8.08 -25.42 -88.71
CA GLY A 604 -7.38 -24.34 -88.02
C GLY A 604 -8.12 -23.97 -86.73
N GLN A 605 -8.52 -22.71 -86.60
CA GLN A 605 -9.26 -22.20 -85.44
C GLN A 605 -10.78 -22.17 -85.61
N THR A 606 -11.28 -22.68 -86.73
CA THR A 606 -12.71 -22.71 -87.02
C THR A 606 -13.26 -24.11 -86.82
N VAL A 607 -14.28 -24.21 -85.96
CA VAL A 607 -15.09 -25.41 -85.78
C VAL A 607 -16.36 -25.24 -86.60
N LEU A 608 -16.59 -26.11 -87.59
CA LEU A 608 -17.83 -26.17 -88.35
C LEU A 608 -18.71 -27.27 -87.77
N PHE A 609 -19.90 -26.90 -87.30
CA PHE A 609 -20.94 -27.82 -86.86
C PHE A 609 -21.98 -28.01 -87.97
N SER A 610 -22.27 -29.27 -88.26
CA SER A 610 -23.27 -29.68 -89.25
C SER A 610 -24.15 -30.81 -88.70
N ALA A 611 -25.32 -31.00 -89.31
CA ALA A 611 -26.29 -31.99 -88.89
C ALA A 611 -26.44 -33.11 -89.93
N MET A 612 -26.69 -34.33 -89.45
CA MET A 612 -27.20 -35.41 -90.28
C MET A 612 -28.68 -35.16 -90.61
N ASN A 613 -29.21 -35.76 -91.68
CA ASN A 613 -30.62 -35.62 -92.01
C ASN A 613 -31.52 -36.07 -90.85
N GLY A 614 -32.48 -35.23 -90.46
CA GLY A 614 -33.39 -35.44 -89.33
C GLY A 614 -32.83 -35.05 -87.96
N PHE A 615 -31.58 -34.56 -87.88
CA PHE A 615 -30.98 -34.06 -86.64
C PHE A 615 -31.17 -32.54 -86.51
N SER A 616 -31.51 -32.09 -85.30
CA SER A 616 -31.56 -30.68 -84.89
C SER A 616 -31.05 -30.56 -83.46
N GLY A 617 -30.14 -29.62 -83.20
CA GLY A 617 -29.67 -29.34 -81.85
C GLY A 617 -28.81 -28.09 -81.73
N GLU A 618 -28.62 -27.64 -80.48
CA GLU A 618 -27.80 -26.47 -80.15
C GLU A 618 -26.31 -26.77 -80.17
N VAL A 619 -25.50 -25.82 -80.62
CA VAL A 619 -24.03 -25.94 -80.57
C VAL A 619 -23.57 -26.22 -79.12
N PRO A 620 -22.79 -27.29 -78.86
CA PRO A 620 -22.34 -27.61 -77.52
C PRO A 620 -21.29 -26.60 -77.04
N LEU A 621 -21.02 -26.60 -75.73
CA LEU A 621 -19.87 -25.85 -75.19
C LEU A 621 -18.58 -26.33 -75.84
N ILE A 622 -17.74 -25.37 -76.24
CA ILE A 622 -16.45 -25.63 -76.89
C ILE A 622 -15.35 -25.35 -75.86
N PRO A 623 -14.71 -26.37 -75.27
CA PRO A 623 -13.60 -26.15 -74.35
C PRO A 623 -12.44 -25.53 -75.11
N ILE A 624 -11.81 -24.50 -74.55
CA ILE A 624 -10.60 -23.88 -75.10
C ILE A 624 -9.54 -23.69 -74.02
N SER A 625 -8.27 -23.72 -74.39
CA SER A 625 -7.18 -23.42 -73.46
C SER A 625 -6.15 -22.52 -74.12
N LYS A 626 -5.65 -21.52 -73.41
CA LYS A 626 -4.60 -20.65 -73.94
C LYS A 626 -3.29 -21.44 -74.07
N ALA A 627 -2.68 -21.43 -75.25
CA ALA A 627 -1.36 -22.01 -75.45
C ALA A 627 -0.35 -21.29 -74.55
N LYS A 628 0.63 -22.03 -74.00
CA LYS A 628 1.70 -21.44 -73.19
C LYS A 628 2.62 -20.56 -74.01
#